data_AF-V5B9V3-F1
#
_entry.id   AF-V5B9V3-F1
#
_cell.length_a   1.000
_cell.length_b   1.000
_cell.length_c   1.000
_cell.angle_alpha   90.00
_cell.angle_beta   90.00
_cell.angle_gamma   90.00
#
_symmetry.space_group_name_H-M   'P 1'
#
loop_
_entity.id
_entity.type
_entity.pdbx_description
1 polymer ?
#
loop_
_entity_poly.entity_id
_entity_poly.type
_entity_poly.pdbx_seq_one_letter_code
_entity_poly.pdbx_strand_id
1 'polypeptide(L)'
;MVCQCGEIQVQMTFINGNQMSDETLTVAASATGLCLFHGPVSKAWQDSTLVGHIASLRAFQIPNFEKQVLLPAMGAARELGHQQGPITDERERLNVDYANAVAEVQNRNAQLNSQFQEAHINLSVRESNIAGAGNQVLELQRQLEADRARLREREFNLGVLTGQFQEREARLNALQNARDAETARRDDAPLLNKLPTMASLHYRIKRIS
;
A
#
# COMPACT_ATOMS: atom_id res chain seq x y z
N MET A 1 16.98 -31.41 95.86
CA MET A 1 16.54 -32.02 94.59
C MET A 1 16.83 -30.99 93.50
N VAL A 2 17.96 -31.15 92.78
CA VAL A 2 18.43 -30.19 91.78
C VAL A 2 17.84 -30.61 90.44
N CYS A 3 16.86 -29.87 89.94
CA CYS A 3 16.40 -30.03 88.56
C CYS A 3 17.44 -29.39 87.64
N GLN A 4 18.31 -30.20 87.04
CA GLN A 4 19.05 -29.78 85.84
C GLN A 4 18.04 -29.66 84.70
N CYS A 5 17.61 -28.43 84.39
CA CYS A 5 16.97 -28.15 83.11
C CYS A 5 18.04 -28.30 82.02
N GLY A 6 17.84 -29.26 81.12
CA GLY A 6 18.73 -29.48 79.97
C GLY A 6 18.81 -28.26 79.05
N GLU A 7 19.91 -28.15 78.33
CA GLU A 7 20.12 -27.11 77.31
C GLU A 7 19.02 -27.18 76.26
N ILE A 8 18.41 -26.02 75.95
CA ILE A 8 17.42 -25.92 74.88
C ILE A 8 18.14 -25.34 73.67
N GLN A 9 18.22 -26.13 72.60
CA GLN A 9 18.77 -25.71 71.32
C GLN A 9 17.62 -25.40 70.37
N VAL A 10 17.67 -24.23 69.75
CA VAL A 10 16.71 -23.82 68.73
C VAL A 10 17.47 -23.49 67.46
N GLN A 11 17.13 -24.19 66.38
CA GLN A 11 17.69 -23.96 65.07
C GLN A 11 16.81 -22.93 64.35
N MET A 12 17.42 -21.83 63.91
CA MET A 12 16.72 -20.75 63.24
C MET A 12 17.39 -20.45 61.91
N THR A 13 16.57 -20.40 60.86
CA THR A 13 17.00 -19.98 59.53
C THR A 13 16.83 -18.47 59.41
N PHE A 14 17.93 -17.77 59.20
CA PHE A 14 17.94 -16.34 58.96
C PHE A 14 17.96 -16.08 57.45
N ILE A 15 17.05 -15.22 56.99
CA ILE A 15 16.95 -14.83 55.59
C ILE A 15 17.36 -13.36 55.49
N ASN A 16 18.51 -13.10 54.86
CA ASN A 16 18.97 -11.74 54.56
C ASN A 16 19.10 -11.57 53.05
N GLY A 17 18.09 -10.96 52.44
CA GLY A 17 17.98 -10.87 50.98
C GLY A 17 17.85 -12.26 50.34
N ASN A 18 18.76 -12.60 49.42
CA ASN A 18 18.77 -13.90 48.72
C ASN A 18 19.65 -14.97 49.39
N GLN A 19 20.27 -14.67 50.55
CA GLN A 19 21.04 -15.66 51.31
C GLN A 19 20.23 -16.16 52.51
N MET A 20 20.19 -17.49 52.64
CA MET A 20 19.68 -18.17 53.82
C MET A 20 20.85 -18.80 54.58
N SER A 21 20.88 -18.62 55.89
CA SER A 21 21.84 -19.27 56.79
C SER A 21 21.12 -19.89 57.96
N ASP A 22 21.36 -21.18 58.20
CA ASP A 22 20.87 -21.90 59.36
C ASP A 22 21.86 -21.73 60.52
N GLU A 23 21.43 -21.08 61.59
CA GLU A 23 22.23 -20.93 62.80
C GLU A 23 21.53 -21.60 63.99
N THR A 24 22.31 -22.28 64.82
CA THR A 24 21.82 -22.96 66.02
C THR A 24 22.14 -22.10 67.22
N LEU A 25 21.10 -21.63 67.91
CA LEU A 25 21.22 -20.90 69.17
C LEU A 25 20.99 -21.86 70.32
N THR A 26 21.95 -21.89 71.24
CA THR A 26 21.88 -22.72 72.45
C THR A 26 21.63 -21.82 73.66
N VAL A 27 20.57 -22.12 74.41
CA VAL A 27 20.25 -21.43 75.66
C VAL A 27 20.51 -22.39 76.82
N ALA A 28 21.44 -22.02 77.69
CA ALA A 28 21.79 -22.76 78.89
C ALA A 28 21.56 -21.92 80.15
N ALA A 29 21.17 -22.57 81.24
CA ALA A 29 21.08 -21.93 82.55
C ALA A 29 22.49 -21.76 83.13
N SER A 30 22.95 -20.52 83.28
CA SER A 30 24.17 -20.18 84.00
C SER A 30 23.85 -19.85 85.46
N ALA A 31 24.84 -20.03 86.35
CA ALA A 31 24.75 -19.62 87.77
C ALA A 31 24.46 -18.11 87.96
N THR A 32 24.57 -17.30 86.90
CA THR A 32 24.34 -15.85 86.88
C THR A 32 23.15 -15.39 86.03
N GLY A 33 22.39 -16.30 85.40
CA GLY A 33 21.21 -15.97 84.57
C GLY A 33 21.16 -16.70 83.23
N LEU A 34 20.28 -16.26 82.31
CA LEU A 34 20.23 -16.77 80.94
C LEU A 34 21.34 -16.13 80.09
N CYS A 35 22.13 -16.94 79.42
CA CYS A 35 23.17 -16.49 78.49
C CYS A 35 22.86 -16.99 77.08
N LEU A 36 23.01 -16.11 76.09
CA LEU A 36 22.93 -16.49 74.68
C LEU A 36 24.34 -16.85 74.19
N PHE A 37 24.47 -18.02 73.56
CA PHE A 37 25.70 -18.50 72.97
C PHE A 37 25.58 -18.46 71.44
N HIS A 38 26.51 -17.77 70.78
CA HIS A 38 26.70 -17.81 69.33
C HIS A 38 28.16 -18.17 69.07
N GLY A 39 28.40 -19.42 68.66
CA GLY A 39 29.76 -19.98 68.57
C GLY A 39 30.53 -19.89 69.90
N PRO A 40 31.83 -19.52 69.91
CA PRO A 40 32.64 -19.43 71.12
C PRO A 40 32.37 -18.17 71.97
N VAL A 41 31.46 -17.29 71.54
CA VAL A 41 31.18 -16.02 72.22
C VAL A 41 29.95 -16.19 73.10
N SER A 42 30.11 -15.90 74.40
CA SER A 42 28.99 -15.85 75.35
C SER A 42 28.73 -14.41 75.74
N LYS A 43 27.46 -13.98 75.68
CA LYS A 43 27.04 -12.66 76.16
C LYS A 43 26.00 -12.84 77.25
N ALA A 44 26.34 -12.40 78.46
CA ALA A 44 25.41 -12.37 79.58
C ALA A 44 24.27 -11.38 79.27
N TRP A 45 23.04 -11.85 79.35
CA TRP A 45 21.86 -11.05 79.02
C TRP A 45 21.39 -10.29 80.27
N GLN A 46 21.87 -9.05 80.41
CA GLN A 46 21.43 -8.11 81.44
C GLN A 46 20.35 -7.21 80.87
N ASP A 47 19.11 -7.69 80.74
CA ASP A 47 17.97 -6.80 80.68
C ASP A 47 16.72 -7.47 81.28
N SER A 48 16.26 -6.94 82.41
CA SER A 48 15.16 -7.49 83.23
C SER A 48 13.78 -7.31 82.57
N THR A 49 13.71 -6.69 81.40
CA THR A 49 12.50 -6.43 80.63
C THR A 49 12.01 -7.66 79.85
N LEU A 50 12.89 -8.59 79.49
CA LEU A 50 12.50 -9.73 78.67
C LEU A 50 11.89 -10.89 79.47
N VAL A 51 12.22 -11.08 80.74
CA VAL A 51 11.46 -12.00 81.60
C VAL A 51 10.04 -11.47 81.79
N GLY A 52 9.87 -10.15 81.91
CA GLY A 52 8.57 -9.49 81.88
C GLY A 52 7.86 -9.65 80.54
N HIS A 53 8.56 -9.53 79.40
CA HIS A 53 7.96 -9.70 78.07
C HIS A 53 7.70 -11.15 77.68
N ILE A 54 8.54 -12.11 78.08
CA ILE A 54 8.30 -13.56 77.92
C ILE A 54 7.21 -14.02 78.90
N ALA A 55 7.18 -13.51 80.13
CA ALA A 55 6.05 -13.73 81.03
C ALA A 55 4.77 -13.05 80.50
N SER A 56 4.89 -11.90 79.82
CA SER A 56 3.77 -11.24 79.13
C SER A 56 3.32 -11.99 77.87
N LEU A 57 4.23 -12.73 77.21
CA LEU A 57 3.89 -13.68 76.16
C LEU A 57 3.22 -14.94 76.74
N ARG A 58 3.64 -15.41 77.92
CA ARG A 58 2.96 -16.49 78.67
C ARG A 58 1.65 -16.05 79.33
N ALA A 59 1.45 -14.74 79.52
CA ALA A 59 0.23 -14.13 80.03
C ALA A 59 -0.67 -13.58 78.93
N PHE A 60 -0.52 -14.04 77.68
CA PHE A 60 -1.65 -14.01 76.77
C PHE A 60 -2.75 -14.87 77.37
N GLN A 61 -3.87 -14.23 77.72
CA GLN A 61 -5.12 -14.93 77.89
C GLN A 61 -5.39 -15.68 76.58
N ILE A 62 -5.06 -16.97 76.57
CA ILE A 62 -5.21 -17.91 75.44
C ILE A 62 -6.58 -17.79 74.73
N PRO A 63 -7.72 -17.43 75.38
CA PRO A 63 -8.99 -17.26 74.68
C PRO A 63 -9.06 -16.07 73.71
N ASN A 64 -8.21 -15.04 73.83
CA ASN A 64 -8.41 -13.76 73.15
C ASN A 64 -7.60 -13.63 71.84
N PHE A 65 -6.38 -14.16 71.75
CA PHE A 65 -5.57 -14.09 70.52
C PHE A 65 -6.18 -14.89 69.37
N GLU A 66 -6.67 -16.10 69.66
CA GLU A 66 -7.34 -16.95 68.67
C GLU A 66 -8.56 -16.27 68.06
N LYS A 67 -9.37 -15.60 68.90
CA LYS A 67 -10.59 -14.88 68.48
C LYS A 67 -10.32 -13.54 67.81
N GLN A 68 -9.35 -12.77 68.28
CA GLN A 68 -9.10 -11.42 67.80
C GLN A 68 -8.17 -11.38 66.58
N VAL A 69 -7.33 -12.40 66.38
CA VAL A 69 -6.27 -12.37 65.35
C VAL A 69 -6.37 -13.57 64.41
N LEU A 70 -6.33 -14.81 64.93
CA LEU A 70 -6.23 -15.99 64.07
C LEU A 70 -7.51 -16.30 63.29
N LEU A 71 -8.67 -16.31 63.96
CA LEU A 71 -9.96 -16.60 63.30
C LEU A 71 -10.30 -15.56 62.20
N PRO A 72 -10.16 -14.24 62.44
CA PRO A 72 -10.31 -13.25 61.38
C PRO A 72 -9.33 -13.45 60.22
N ALA A 73 -8.06 -13.75 60.49
CA ALA A 73 -7.06 -13.97 59.45
C ALA A 73 -7.36 -15.22 58.59
N MET A 74 -7.79 -16.32 59.20
CA MET A 74 -8.22 -17.52 58.47
C MET A 74 -9.50 -17.28 57.66
N GLY A 75 -10.43 -16.49 58.19
CA GLY A 75 -11.62 -16.04 57.45
C GLY A 75 -11.23 -15.22 56.22
N ALA A 76 -10.37 -14.22 56.39
CA ALA A 76 -9.85 -13.40 55.30
C ALA A 76 -9.07 -14.22 54.25
N ALA A 77 -8.25 -15.20 54.69
CA ALA A 77 -7.53 -16.09 53.78
C ALA A 77 -8.48 -17.00 52.97
N ARG A 78 -9.56 -17.50 53.60
CA ARG A 78 -10.59 -18.28 52.91
C ARG A 78 -11.36 -17.44 51.89
N GLU A 79 -11.71 -16.20 52.25
CA GLU A 79 -12.38 -15.23 51.39
C GLU A 79 -11.51 -14.87 50.18
N LEU A 80 -10.21 -14.59 50.41
CA LEU A 80 -9.22 -14.36 49.35
C LEU A 80 -9.13 -15.55 48.40
N GLY A 81 -9.06 -16.78 48.92
CA GLY A 81 -9.07 -17.99 48.10
C GLY A 81 -10.35 -18.14 47.27
N HIS A 82 -11.52 -17.78 47.84
CA HIS A 82 -12.79 -17.78 47.12
C HIS A 82 -12.85 -16.73 46.02
N GLN A 83 -12.29 -15.53 46.24
CA GLN A 83 -12.23 -14.46 45.24
C GLN A 83 -11.21 -14.75 44.14
N GLN A 84 -10.15 -15.50 44.45
CA GLN A 84 -9.06 -15.79 43.52
C GLN A 84 -9.47 -16.72 42.36
N GLY A 85 -10.41 -17.65 42.59
CA GLY A 85 -10.98 -18.49 41.54
C GLY A 85 -11.67 -17.67 40.44
N PRO A 86 -12.73 -16.90 40.76
CA PRO A 86 -13.41 -16.01 39.83
C PRO A 86 -12.49 -15.03 39.10
N ILE A 87 -11.50 -14.46 39.79
CA ILE A 87 -10.50 -13.57 39.17
C ILE A 87 -9.67 -14.32 38.11
N THR A 88 -9.30 -15.57 38.39
CA THR A 88 -8.54 -16.41 37.46
C THR A 88 -9.39 -16.79 36.24
N ASP A 89 -10.64 -17.21 36.47
CA ASP A 89 -11.58 -17.57 35.39
C ASP A 89 -11.89 -16.37 34.49
N GLU A 90 -12.13 -15.18 35.07
CA GLU A 90 -12.36 -13.97 34.28
C GLU A 90 -11.12 -13.55 33.50
N ARG A 91 -9.92 -13.72 34.08
CA ARG A 91 -8.67 -13.44 33.37
C ARG A 91 -8.49 -14.38 32.17
N GLU A 92 -8.78 -15.67 32.32
CA GLU A 92 -8.70 -16.62 31.21
C GLU A 92 -9.72 -16.29 30.12
N ARG A 93 -10.97 -15.98 30.50
CA ARG A 93 -12.01 -15.54 29.55
C ARG A 93 -11.55 -14.32 28.76
N LEU A 94 -11.11 -13.27 29.44
CA LEU A 94 -10.64 -12.04 28.80
C LEU A 94 -9.40 -12.27 27.93
N ASN A 95 -8.50 -13.18 28.33
CA ASN A 95 -7.33 -13.52 27.53
C ASN A 95 -7.71 -14.24 26.22
N VAL A 96 -8.71 -15.12 26.27
CA VAL A 96 -9.29 -15.76 25.07
C VAL A 96 -9.95 -14.72 24.17
N ASP A 97 -10.79 -13.85 24.74
CA ASP A 97 -11.46 -12.78 23.98
C ASP A 97 -10.46 -11.82 23.32
N TYR A 98 -9.40 -11.46 24.05
CA TYR A 98 -8.32 -10.63 23.53
C TYR A 98 -7.57 -11.34 22.38
N ALA A 99 -7.21 -12.61 22.53
CA ALA A 99 -6.55 -13.38 21.48
C ALA A 99 -7.43 -13.47 20.22
N ASN A 100 -8.74 -13.67 20.39
CA ASN A 100 -9.70 -13.71 19.29
C ASN A 100 -9.79 -12.35 18.59
N ALA A 101 -9.88 -11.25 19.33
CA ALA A 101 -9.93 -9.90 18.76
C ALA A 101 -8.64 -9.57 17.97
N VAL A 102 -7.47 -9.95 18.51
CA VAL A 102 -6.19 -9.80 17.80
C VAL A 102 -6.17 -10.61 16.51
N ALA A 103 -6.62 -11.87 16.54
CA ALA A 103 -6.68 -12.71 15.35
C ALA A 103 -7.65 -12.14 14.30
N GLU A 104 -8.80 -11.62 14.70
CA GLU A 104 -9.76 -10.99 13.80
C GLU A 104 -9.17 -9.76 13.10
N VAL A 105 -8.50 -8.88 13.86
CA VAL A 105 -7.83 -7.70 13.30
C VAL A 105 -6.70 -8.10 12.34
N GLN A 106 -5.90 -9.11 12.69
CA GLN A 106 -4.85 -9.62 11.82
C GLN A 106 -5.41 -10.20 10.51
N ASN A 107 -6.47 -11.00 10.59
CA ASN A 107 -7.15 -11.57 9.44
C ASN A 107 -7.72 -10.47 8.54
N ARG A 108 -8.36 -9.45 9.15
CA ARG A 108 -8.91 -8.31 8.42
C ARG A 108 -7.82 -7.50 7.72
N ASN A 109 -6.70 -7.27 8.40
CA ASN A 109 -5.54 -6.59 7.81
C ASN A 109 -4.95 -7.38 6.64
N ALA A 110 -4.81 -8.71 6.76
CA ALA A 110 -4.34 -9.56 5.68
C ALA A 110 -5.28 -9.49 4.46
N GLN A 111 -6.59 -9.54 4.69
CA GLN A 111 -7.59 -9.40 3.64
C GLN A 111 -7.52 -8.03 2.94
N LEU A 112 -7.46 -6.94 3.70
CA LEU A 112 -7.35 -5.59 3.14
C LEU A 112 -6.05 -5.40 2.36
N ASN A 113 -4.94 -5.95 2.85
CA ASN A 113 -3.66 -5.89 2.14
C ASN A 113 -3.69 -6.67 0.82
N SER A 114 -4.34 -7.83 0.80
CA SER A 114 -4.55 -8.60 -0.43
C SER A 114 -5.41 -7.84 -1.44
N GLN A 115 -6.52 -7.23 -0.99
CA GLN A 115 -7.38 -6.41 -1.85
C GLN A 115 -6.64 -5.19 -2.39
N PHE A 116 -5.81 -4.54 -1.57
CA PHE A 116 -4.99 -3.42 -1.99
C PHE A 116 -3.99 -3.82 -3.08
N GLN A 117 -3.29 -4.95 -2.91
CA GLN A 117 -2.34 -5.45 -3.91
C GLN A 117 -3.05 -5.80 -5.23
N GLU A 118 -4.20 -6.46 -5.16
CA GLU A 118 -5.00 -6.78 -6.35
C GLU A 118 -5.47 -5.51 -7.08
N ALA A 119 -5.99 -4.53 -6.33
CA ALA A 119 -6.41 -3.25 -6.89
C ALA A 119 -5.23 -2.51 -7.55
N HIS A 120 -4.05 -2.55 -6.93
CA HIS A 120 -2.84 -1.95 -7.48
C HIS A 120 -2.40 -2.63 -8.79
N ILE A 121 -2.39 -3.96 -8.84
CA ILE A 121 -2.09 -4.71 -10.07
C ILE A 121 -3.07 -4.36 -11.19
N ASN A 122 -4.37 -4.32 -10.87
CA ASN A 122 -5.41 -3.97 -11.83
C ASN A 122 -5.26 -2.53 -12.37
N LEU A 123 -4.85 -1.60 -11.51
CA LEU A 123 -4.56 -0.22 -11.89
C LEU A 123 -3.37 -0.16 -12.86
N SER A 124 -2.27 -0.82 -12.53
CA SER A 124 -1.06 -0.87 -13.38
C SER A 124 -1.37 -1.46 -14.77
N VAL A 125 -2.19 -2.51 -14.84
CA VAL A 125 -2.64 -3.08 -16.13
C VAL A 125 -3.47 -2.06 -16.92
N ARG A 126 -4.39 -1.35 -16.28
CA ARG A 126 -5.21 -0.32 -16.93
C ARG A 126 -4.36 0.83 -17.45
N GLU A 127 -3.39 1.30 -16.68
CA GLU A 127 -2.46 2.35 -17.09
C GLU A 127 -1.65 1.93 -18.32
N SER A 128 -1.13 0.70 -18.34
CA SER A 128 -0.44 0.14 -19.49
C SER A 128 -1.33 0.07 -20.73
N ASN A 129 -2.59 -0.36 -20.57
CA ASN A 129 -3.54 -0.42 -21.68
C ASN A 129 -3.89 0.97 -22.23
N ILE A 130 -4.05 1.97 -21.36
CA ILE A 130 -4.30 3.36 -21.76
C ILE A 130 -3.11 3.92 -22.54
N ALA A 131 -1.87 3.66 -22.06
CA ALA A 131 -0.67 4.07 -22.78
C ALA A 131 -0.57 3.39 -24.16
N GLY A 132 -0.89 2.10 -24.24
CA GLY A 132 -0.95 1.36 -25.49
C GLY A 132 -1.97 1.92 -26.47
N ALA A 133 -3.19 2.19 -26.01
CA ALA A 133 -4.25 2.81 -26.81
C ALA A 133 -3.87 4.24 -27.26
N GLY A 134 -3.23 5.02 -26.39
CA GLY A 134 -2.72 6.35 -26.72
C GLY A 134 -1.72 6.31 -27.88
N ASN A 135 -0.80 5.36 -27.87
CA ASN A 135 0.16 5.16 -28.98
C ASN A 135 -0.54 4.79 -30.28
N GLN A 136 -1.58 3.93 -30.24
CA GLN A 136 -2.36 3.57 -31.43
C GLN A 136 -3.11 4.78 -32.01
N VAL A 137 -3.69 5.63 -31.16
CA VAL A 137 -4.36 6.85 -31.60
C VAL A 137 -3.38 7.81 -32.29
N LEU A 138 -2.18 8.00 -31.73
CA LEU A 138 -1.14 8.84 -32.35
C LEU A 138 -0.70 8.30 -33.71
N GLU A 139 -0.57 6.98 -33.85
CA GLU A 139 -0.24 6.35 -35.12
C GLU A 139 -1.35 6.54 -36.17
N LEU A 140 -2.62 6.35 -35.78
CA LEU A 140 -3.77 6.61 -36.66
C LEU A 140 -3.87 8.09 -37.07
N GLN A 141 -3.55 9.02 -36.17
CA GLN A 141 -3.51 10.45 -36.49
C GLN A 141 -2.44 10.77 -37.55
N ARG A 142 -1.24 10.20 -37.41
CA ARG A 142 -0.18 10.36 -38.42
C ARG A 142 -0.57 9.80 -39.78
N GLN A 143 -1.19 8.62 -39.79
CA GLN A 143 -1.70 8.01 -41.03
C GLN A 143 -2.77 8.88 -41.69
N LEU A 144 -3.71 9.40 -40.90
CA LEU A 144 -4.75 10.29 -41.38
C LEU A 144 -4.17 11.60 -41.96
N GLU A 145 -3.15 12.17 -41.34
CA GLU A 145 -2.46 13.35 -41.86
C GLU A 145 -1.74 13.07 -43.18
N ALA A 146 -1.06 11.91 -43.28
CA ALA A 146 -0.41 11.48 -44.52
C ALA A 146 -1.43 11.27 -45.65
N ASP A 147 -2.57 10.65 -45.36
CA ASP A 147 -3.63 10.44 -46.33
C ASP A 147 -4.27 11.76 -46.78
N ARG A 148 -4.47 12.71 -45.85
CA ARG A 148 -4.93 14.07 -46.18
C ARG A 148 -3.95 14.80 -47.08
N ALA A 149 -2.64 14.67 -46.84
CA ALA A 149 -1.64 15.27 -47.70
C ALA A 149 -1.67 14.69 -49.12
N ARG A 150 -1.78 13.36 -49.24
CA ARG A 150 -1.93 12.67 -50.54
C ARG A 150 -3.21 13.07 -51.27
N LEU A 151 -4.31 13.27 -50.54
CA LEU A 151 -5.57 13.72 -51.13
C LEU A 151 -5.42 15.13 -51.73
N ARG A 152 -4.82 16.08 -51.00
CA ARG A 152 -4.56 17.43 -51.50
C ARG A 152 -3.67 17.44 -52.75
N GLU A 153 -2.65 16.58 -52.78
CA GLU A 153 -1.80 16.42 -53.97
C GLU A 153 -2.60 15.93 -55.17
N ARG A 154 -3.48 14.94 -54.98
CA ARG A 154 -4.36 14.43 -56.05
C ARG A 154 -5.35 15.48 -56.52
N GLU A 155 -5.96 16.24 -55.61
CA GLU A 155 -6.86 17.35 -55.94
C GLU A 155 -6.16 18.42 -56.78
N PHE A 156 -4.93 18.79 -56.40
CA PHE A 156 -4.12 19.71 -57.16
C PHE A 156 -3.83 19.19 -58.59
N ASN A 157 -3.38 17.93 -58.69
CA ASN A 157 -3.08 17.30 -59.98
C ASN A 157 -4.31 17.21 -60.89
N LEU A 158 -5.49 16.94 -60.32
CA LEU A 158 -6.76 16.98 -61.05
C LEU A 158 -7.06 18.39 -61.57
N GLY A 159 -6.89 19.42 -60.73
CA GLY A 159 -7.06 20.81 -61.16
C GLY A 159 -6.16 21.20 -62.32
N VAL A 160 -4.88 20.79 -62.27
CA VAL A 160 -3.93 20.98 -63.38
C VAL A 160 -4.41 20.29 -64.65
N LEU A 161 -4.84 19.03 -64.55
CA LEU A 161 -5.32 18.26 -65.70
C LEU A 161 -6.58 18.87 -66.31
N THR A 162 -7.53 19.31 -65.48
CA THR A 162 -8.74 20.02 -65.92
C THR A 162 -8.39 21.30 -66.68
N GLY A 163 -7.44 22.10 -66.18
CA GLY A 163 -6.98 23.30 -66.87
C GLY A 163 -6.36 22.99 -68.25
N GLN A 164 -5.55 21.94 -68.35
CA GLN A 164 -4.98 21.49 -69.63
C GLN A 164 -6.06 21.04 -70.63
N PHE A 165 -7.11 20.36 -70.16
CA PHE A 165 -8.24 19.98 -71.01
C PHE A 165 -8.99 21.21 -71.53
N GLN A 166 -9.29 22.17 -70.66
CA GLN A 166 -9.95 23.42 -71.05
C GLN A 166 -9.12 24.22 -72.07
N GLU A 167 -7.80 24.29 -71.90
CA GLU A 167 -6.92 24.96 -72.85
C GLU A 167 -6.93 24.26 -74.22
N ARG A 168 -6.84 22.92 -74.24
CA ARG A 168 -6.92 22.15 -75.49
C ARG A 168 -8.26 22.34 -76.18
N GLU A 169 -9.36 22.33 -75.43
CA GLU A 169 -10.70 22.55 -75.96
C GLU A 169 -10.85 23.95 -76.55
N ALA A 170 -10.36 24.99 -75.87
CA ALA A 170 -10.35 26.36 -76.39
C ALA A 170 -9.54 26.50 -77.69
N ARG A 171 -8.37 25.83 -77.77
CA ARG A 171 -7.56 25.79 -79.00
C ARG A 171 -8.29 25.10 -80.16
N LEU A 172 -8.96 23.98 -79.91
CA LEU A 172 -9.74 23.27 -80.92
C LEU A 172 -10.90 24.14 -81.43
N ASN A 173 -11.62 24.81 -80.52
CA ASN A 173 -12.70 25.74 -80.88
C ASN A 173 -12.17 26.92 -81.71
N ALA A 174 -11.02 27.49 -81.36
CA ALA A 174 -10.40 28.56 -82.14
C ALA A 174 -10.01 28.12 -83.56
N LEU A 175 -9.41 26.93 -83.69
CA LEU A 175 -9.08 26.35 -85.00
C LEU A 175 -10.33 26.08 -85.84
N GLN A 176 -11.38 25.55 -85.22
CA GLN A 176 -12.66 25.29 -85.87
C GLN A 176 -13.30 26.59 -86.39
N ASN A 177 -13.36 27.62 -85.56
CA ASN A 177 -13.87 28.94 -85.94
C ASN A 177 -13.05 29.56 -87.09
N ALA A 178 -11.72 29.44 -87.05
CA ALA A 178 -10.85 29.96 -88.11
C ALA A 178 -11.09 29.23 -89.45
N ARG A 179 -11.26 27.91 -89.40
CA ARG A 179 -11.60 27.11 -90.59
C ARG A 179 -12.96 27.50 -91.16
N ASP A 180 -13.98 27.67 -90.32
CA ASP A 180 -15.32 28.03 -90.76
C ASP A 180 -15.37 29.46 -91.35
N ALA A 181 -14.59 30.40 -90.79
CA ALA A 181 -14.43 31.74 -91.34
C ALA A 181 -13.73 31.75 -92.72
N GLU A 182 -12.73 30.90 -92.92
CA GLU A 182 -12.05 30.75 -94.22
C GLU A 182 -12.98 30.15 -95.28
N THR A 183 -13.81 29.17 -94.91
CA THR A 183 -14.82 28.64 -95.84
C THR A 183 -15.85 29.70 -96.24
N ALA A 184 -16.33 30.51 -95.29
CA ALA A 184 -17.27 31.60 -95.59
C ALA A 184 -16.65 32.64 -96.54
N ARG A 185 -15.38 33.03 -96.34
CA ARG A 185 -14.67 33.96 -97.24
C ARG A 185 -14.49 33.44 -98.65
N ARG A 186 -14.32 32.11 -98.83
CA ARG A 186 -14.23 31.51 -100.17
C ARG A 186 -15.58 31.50 -100.88
N ASP A 187 -16.66 31.30 -100.15
CA ASP A 187 -18.01 31.27 -100.71
C ASP A 187 -18.50 32.70 -101.08
N ASP A 188 -17.99 33.73 -100.42
CA ASP A 188 -18.26 35.16 -100.71
C ASP A 188 -17.35 35.77 -101.80
N ALA A 189 -16.38 35.03 -102.33
CA ALA A 189 -15.50 35.53 -103.40
C ALA A 189 -16.28 35.60 -104.74
N PRO A 190 -16.38 36.76 -105.42
CA PRO A 190 -17.11 36.85 -106.67
C PRO A 190 -16.49 35.94 -107.74
N LEU A 191 -17.32 35.13 -108.40
CA LEU A 191 -16.98 34.27 -109.54
C LEU A 191 -16.54 35.10 -110.77
N LEU A 192 -15.41 35.81 -110.68
CA LEU A 192 -14.87 36.63 -111.78
C LEU A 192 -13.67 35.97 -112.45
N ASN A 193 -13.73 34.64 -112.65
CA ASN A 193 -12.76 33.90 -113.47
C ASN A 193 -13.44 32.73 -114.19
N LYS A 194 -14.47 33.03 -115.00
CA LYS A 194 -14.94 32.15 -116.08
C LYS A 194 -15.36 32.98 -117.29
N LEU A 195 -14.38 33.46 -118.06
CA LEU A 195 -14.57 33.96 -119.42
C LEU A 195 -13.36 33.51 -120.26
N PRO A 196 -13.55 32.70 -121.33
CA PRO A 196 -12.45 32.36 -122.23
C PRO A 196 -12.17 33.55 -123.15
N THR A 197 -10.95 34.08 -123.08
CA THR A 197 -10.44 35.13 -123.96
C THR A 197 -10.31 34.61 -125.39
N MET A 198 -11.39 34.67 -126.17
CA MET A 198 -11.41 34.50 -127.63
C MET A 198 -10.83 35.76 -128.31
N ALA A 199 -9.54 36.03 -128.09
CA ALA A 199 -8.84 37.14 -128.75
C ALA A 199 -7.35 36.82 -128.98
N SER A 200 -7.07 35.70 -129.66
CA SER A 200 -5.71 35.43 -130.17
C SER A 200 -5.70 34.49 -131.38
N LEU A 201 -6.51 34.78 -132.41
CA LEU A 201 -6.49 34.03 -133.68
C LEU A 201 -6.60 34.90 -134.94
N HIS A 202 -6.22 36.18 -134.89
CA HIS A 202 -6.32 37.07 -136.06
C HIS A 202 -5.06 37.85 -136.46
N TYR A 203 -3.86 37.42 -136.07
CA TYR A 203 -2.64 38.05 -136.59
C TYR A 203 -1.49 37.06 -136.83
N ARG A 204 -1.71 36.07 -137.71
CA ARG A 204 -0.60 35.29 -138.26
C ARG A 204 -0.84 34.74 -139.68
N ILE A 205 -1.53 35.51 -140.53
CA ILE A 205 -1.55 35.28 -141.99
C ILE A 205 -1.56 36.64 -142.69
N LYS A 206 -0.38 37.26 -142.84
CA LYS A 206 -0.01 38.23 -143.90
C LYS A 206 1.39 38.77 -143.64
N ARG A 207 2.41 38.00 -144.01
CA ARG A 207 3.68 38.54 -144.51
C ARG A 207 4.46 37.45 -145.25
N ILE A 208 4.07 37.22 -146.50
CA ILE A 208 4.95 36.70 -147.56
C ILE A 208 4.86 37.75 -148.66
N SER A 209 5.95 38.49 -148.84
CA SER A 209 6.43 39.08 -150.10
C SER A 209 7.83 39.58 -149.83
#